data_AF-A0A3D4LP21-F1
#
_entry.id   AF-A0A3D4LP21-F1
#
_cell.length_a   1.000
_cell.length_b   1.000
_cell.length_c   1.000
_cell.angle_alpha   90.00
_cell.angle_beta   90.00
_cell.angle_gamma   90.00
#
_symmetry.space_group_name_H-M   'P 1'
#
loop_
_entity.id
_entity.type
_entity.pdbx_description
1 polymer ?
#
loop_
_entity_poly.entity_id
_entity_poly.type
_entity_poly.pdbx_seq_one_letter_code
_entity_poly.pdbx_strand_id
1 'polypeptide(L)'
;AEFFCFGTNDLTQMTFGFSRDDAGKFLDAYYDAKIYESDPFAKLDQTGVGQLMEMAVEKGKKVRPSLHCGICGEHGGDPSSVEFCHKIGLDYVSCSPFRVPIARLAAAQAAIADK
;
A
#
# COMPACT_ATOMS: atom_id res chain seq x y z
N ALA A 1 19.78 2.54 6.38
CA ALA A 1 19.27 2.17 5.04
C ALA A 1 19.39 3.38 4.12
N GLU A 2 19.62 3.14 2.83
CA GLU A 2 19.64 4.18 1.79
C GLU A 2 18.28 4.32 1.08
N PHE A 3 17.47 3.26 1.11
CA PHE A 3 16.11 3.26 0.61
C PHE A 3 15.22 2.36 1.49
N PHE A 4 13.90 2.56 1.42
CA PHE A 4 12.88 1.66 1.92
C PHE A 4 12.02 1.14 0.77
N CYS A 5 11.68 -0.15 0.83
CA CYS A 5 10.72 -0.78 -0.05
C CYS A 5 9.67 -1.47 0.81
N PHE A 6 8.44 -0.96 0.81
CA PHE A 6 7.34 -1.52 1.58
C PHE A 6 6.83 -2.81 0.94
N GLY A 7 7.14 -3.94 1.58
CA GLY A 7 6.52 -5.23 1.31
C GLY A 7 5.14 -5.29 1.95
N THR A 8 4.15 -4.66 1.32
CA THR A 8 2.83 -4.46 1.93
C THR A 8 2.02 -5.73 2.11
N ASN A 9 2.33 -6.81 1.37
CA ASN A 9 1.73 -8.12 1.63
C ASN A 9 2.04 -8.59 3.06
N ASP A 10 3.33 -8.68 3.40
CA ASP A 10 3.76 -9.13 4.74
C ASP A 10 3.39 -8.11 5.82
N LEU A 11 3.52 -6.82 5.52
CA LEU A 11 3.11 -5.77 6.47
C LEU A 11 1.62 -5.89 6.81
N THR A 12 0.76 -6.18 5.83
CA THR A 12 -0.67 -6.41 6.05
C THR A 12 -0.90 -7.64 6.91
N GLN A 13 -0.25 -8.78 6.60
CA GLN A 13 -0.37 -10.01 7.41
C GLN A 13 -0.03 -9.76 8.88
N MET A 14 1.08 -9.06 9.14
CA MET A 14 1.53 -8.79 10.51
C MET A 14 0.70 -7.73 11.23
N THR A 15 0.16 -6.76 10.49
CA THR A 15 -0.70 -5.71 11.07
C THR A 15 -2.07 -6.26 11.45
N PHE A 16 -2.66 -7.10 10.59
CA PHE A 16 -3.96 -7.71 10.83
C PHE A 16 -3.89 -8.98 11.69
N GLY A 17 -2.72 -9.61 11.78
CA GLY A 17 -2.52 -10.83 12.58
C GLY A 17 -3.07 -12.10 11.92
N PHE A 18 -3.17 -12.15 10.59
CA PHE A 18 -3.56 -13.37 9.88
C PHE A 18 -2.69 -13.67 8.66
N SER A 19 -2.53 -14.96 8.39
CA SER A 19 -1.88 -15.50 7.18
C SER A 19 -2.81 -15.33 5.99
N ARG A 20 -2.29 -14.81 4.87
CA ARG A 20 -3.03 -14.66 3.61
C ARG A 20 -3.56 -15.99 3.10
N ASP A 21 -2.75 -17.05 3.22
CA ASP A 21 -3.09 -18.39 2.72
C ASP A 21 -4.22 -19.05 3.53
N ASP A 22 -4.43 -18.62 4.78
CA ASP A 22 -5.50 -19.12 5.65
C ASP A 22 -6.70 -18.18 5.74
N ALA A 23 -6.52 -16.89 5.40
CA ALA A 23 -7.54 -15.86 5.57
C ALA A 23 -8.79 -16.11 4.73
N GLY A 24 -8.67 -16.75 3.57
CA GLY A 24 -9.81 -17.12 2.72
C GLY A 24 -10.87 -17.98 3.42
N LYS A 25 -10.52 -18.66 4.52
CA LYS A 25 -11.47 -19.49 5.30
C LYS A 25 -12.50 -18.66 6.08
N PHE A 26 -12.23 -17.38 6.33
CA PHE A 26 -13.11 -16.52 7.14
C PHE A 26 -13.34 -15.12 6.55
N LEU A 27 -12.52 -14.64 5.62
CA LEU A 27 -12.68 -13.31 5.03
C LEU A 27 -14.03 -13.12 4.34
N ASP A 28 -14.56 -14.17 3.69
CA ASP A 28 -15.90 -14.12 3.07
C ASP A 28 -16.99 -13.80 4.09
N ALA A 29 -16.94 -14.43 5.27
CA ALA A 29 -17.88 -14.14 6.35
C ALA A 29 -17.73 -12.71 6.90
N TYR A 30 -16.52 -12.14 6.85
CA TYR A 30 -16.28 -10.75 7.24
C TYR A 30 -16.88 -9.78 6.23
N TYR A 31 -16.84 -10.08 4.93
CA TYR A 31 -17.49 -9.26 3.91
C TYR A 31 -19.01 -9.34 4.00
N ASP A 32 -19.56 -10.54 4.17
CA ASP A 32 -21.00 -10.76 4.34
C ASP A 32 -21.55 -10.02 5.57
N ALA A 33 -20.78 -10.03 6.67
CA ALA A 33 -21.09 -9.31 7.89
C ALA A 33 -20.75 -7.81 7.85
N LYS A 34 -20.18 -7.31 6.74
CA LYS A 34 -19.70 -5.92 6.57
C LYS A 34 -18.68 -5.48 7.63
N ILE A 35 -17.91 -6.43 8.15
CA ILE A 35 -16.75 -6.14 9.00
C ILE A 35 -15.65 -5.51 8.16
N TYR A 36 -15.44 -6.02 6.93
CA TYR A 36 -14.57 -5.42 5.93
C TYR A 36 -15.35 -5.11 4.65
N GLU A 37 -14.96 -4.05 3.96
CA GLU A 37 -15.57 -3.64 2.68
C GLU A 37 -14.75 -4.08 1.47
N SER A 38 -13.47 -4.43 1.67
CA SER A 38 -12.55 -4.84 0.62
C SER A 38 -11.50 -5.79 1.15
N ASP A 39 -10.95 -6.63 0.28
CA ASP A 39 -9.80 -7.47 0.59
C ASP A 39 -8.56 -6.63 0.90
N PRO A 40 -8.04 -6.67 2.14
CA PRO A 40 -6.87 -5.88 2.54
C PRO A 40 -5.57 -6.31 1.86
N PHE A 41 -5.54 -7.46 1.16
CA PHE A 41 -4.40 -7.91 0.36
C PHE A 41 -4.44 -7.43 -1.10
N ALA A 42 -5.60 -6.96 -1.55
CA ALA A 42 -5.78 -6.40 -2.89
C ALA A 42 -5.78 -4.86 -2.85
N LYS A 43 -6.42 -4.29 -1.83
CA LYS A 43 -6.53 -2.86 -1.60
C LYS A 43 -5.91 -2.51 -0.26
N LEU A 44 -4.96 -1.57 -0.26
CA LEU A 44 -4.23 -1.18 0.95
C LEU A 44 -5.21 -0.64 2.00
N ASP A 45 -5.17 -1.20 3.21
CA ASP A 45 -5.80 -0.60 4.38
C ASP A 45 -5.06 0.69 4.76
N GLN A 46 -5.64 1.83 4.40
CA GLN A 46 -5.04 3.14 4.67
C GLN A 46 -5.13 3.52 6.17
N THR A 47 -6.06 2.92 6.92
CA THR A 47 -6.33 3.31 8.31
C THR A 47 -5.44 2.60 9.32
N GLY A 48 -5.00 1.37 9.06
CA GLY A 48 -4.04 0.64 9.87
C GLY A 48 -2.68 0.54 9.19
N VAL A 49 -2.58 -0.25 8.13
CA VAL A 49 -1.31 -0.48 7.40
C VAL A 49 -0.73 0.83 6.85
N GLY A 50 -1.59 1.70 6.33
CA GLY A 50 -1.22 3.02 5.82
C GLY A 50 -0.57 3.91 6.88
N GLN A 51 -1.06 3.88 8.13
CA GLN A 51 -0.46 4.65 9.22
C GLN A 51 0.97 4.18 9.54
N LEU A 52 1.23 2.88 9.47
CA LEU A 52 2.58 2.34 9.65
C LEU A 52 3.51 2.80 8.52
N MET A 53 3.02 2.81 7.29
CA MET A 53 3.77 3.30 6.13
C MET A 53 4.10 4.79 6.27
N GLU A 54 3.11 5.63 6.55
CA GLU A 54 3.28 7.08 6.74
C GLU A 54 4.28 7.37 7.86
N MET A 55 4.13 6.70 9.00
CA MET A 55 5.04 6.83 10.13
C MET A 55 6.48 6.45 9.76
N ALA A 56 6.67 5.37 8.99
CA ALA A 56 7.98 4.92 8.55
C ALA A 56 8.64 5.92 7.58
N VAL A 57 7.86 6.48 6.65
CA VAL A 57 8.35 7.54 5.74
C VAL A 57 8.74 8.78 6.53
N GLU A 58 7.87 9.27 7.41
CA GLU A 58 8.11 10.48 8.20
C GLU A 58 9.35 10.33 9.09
N LYS A 59 9.43 9.25 9.87
CA LYS A 59 10.58 9.00 10.76
C LYS A 59 11.87 8.73 9.97
N GLY A 60 11.78 8.02 8.85
CA GLY A 60 12.92 7.74 7.99
C GLY A 60 13.49 9.02 7.36
N LYS A 61 12.64 9.84 6.74
CA LYS A 61 13.04 11.10 6.09
C LYS A 61 13.51 12.15 7.10
N LYS A 62 13.03 12.15 8.35
CA LYS A 62 13.58 12.99 9.43
C LYS A 62 15.06 12.71 9.71
N VAL A 63 15.49 11.46 9.62
CA VAL A 63 16.90 11.08 9.85
C VAL A 63 17.74 11.21 8.57
N ARG A 64 17.16 10.85 7.42
CA ARG A 64 17.81 10.95 6.11
C ARG A 64 16.85 11.61 5.12
N PRO A 65 16.95 12.93 4.88
CA PRO A 65 16.06 13.63 3.97
C PRO A 65 16.07 13.10 2.53
N SER A 66 17.20 12.52 2.09
CA SER A 66 17.36 11.88 0.77
C SER A 66 16.96 10.40 0.73
N LEU A 67 16.28 9.89 1.77
CA LEU A 67 15.83 8.50 1.83
C LEU A 67 14.78 8.26 0.74
N HIS A 68 15.09 7.33 -0.16
CA HIS A 68 14.18 6.93 -1.24
C HIS A 68 13.21 5.87 -0.74
N CYS A 69 11.91 6.08 -0.92
CA CYS A 69 10.85 5.20 -0.43
C CYS A 69 10.00 4.70 -1.59
N GLY A 70 9.71 3.41 -1.64
CA GLY A 70 8.72 2.88 -2.57
C GLY A 70 7.98 1.68 -2.02
N ILE A 71 7.06 1.16 -2.82
CA ILE A 71 6.21 0.00 -2.49
C ILE A 71 6.37 -1.08 -3.55
N CYS A 72 6.31 -2.33 -3.14
CA CYS A 72 6.20 -3.48 -4.03
C CYS A 72 4.99 -4.35 -3.64
N GLY A 73 4.57 -5.20 -4.57
CA GLY A 73 3.48 -6.15 -4.36
C GLY A 73 2.19 -5.74 -5.06
N GLU A 74 1.08 -6.33 -4.64
CA GLU A 74 -0.20 -6.21 -5.35
C GLU A 74 -0.78 -4.80 -5.26
N HIS A 75 -0.66 -4.17 -4.09
CA HIS A 75 -1.10 -2.81 -3.82
C HIS A 75 -0.41 -1.77 -4.73
N GLY A 76 0.82 -2.04 -5.20
CA GLY A 76 1.53 -1.14 -6.12
C GLY A 76 0.85 -0.99 -7.49
N GLY A 77 -0.13 -1.84 -7.81
CA GLY A 77 -0.93 -1.77 -9.03
C GLY A 77 -2.42 -1.43 -8.81
N ASP A 78 -2.85 -1.20 -7.56
CA ASP A 78 -4.21 -0.76 -7.24
C ASP A 78 -4.28 0.78 -7.27
N PRO A 79 -5.19 1.40 -8.04
CA PRO A 79 -5.24 2.86 -8.18
C PRO A 79 -5.36 3.62 -6.86
N SER A 80 -6.20 3.14 -5.94
CA SER A 80 -6.42 3.83 -4.65
C SER A 80 -5.21 3.72 -3.71
N SER A 81 -4.50 2.61 -3.78
CA SER A 81 -3.26 2.38 -3.04
C SER A 81 -2.11 3.22 -3.62
N VAL A 82 -2.04 3.35 -4.96
CA VAL A 82 -1.07 4.23 -5.64
C VAL A 82 -1.31 5.70 -5.27
N GLU A 83 -2.57 6.13 -5.24
CA GLU A 83 -2.94 7.48 -4.80
C GLU A 83 -2.51 7.74 -3.34
N PHE A 84 -2.76 6.79 -2.44
CA PHE A 84 -2.28 6.88 -1.06
C PHE A 84 -0.75 6.98 -0.97
N CYS A 85 -0.03 6.15 -1.72
CA CYS A 85 1.43 6.19 -1.78
C CYS A 85 1.95 7.55 -2.24
N HIS A 86 1.29 8.18 -3.22
CA HIS A 86 1.61 9.54 -3.65
C HIS A 86 1.43 10.55 -2.50
N LYS A 87 0.27 10.50 -1.81
CA LYS A 87 -0.05 11.40 -0.70
C LYS A 87 0.96 11.34 0.44
N ILE A 88 1.45 10.15 0.79
CA ILE A 88 2.47 10.00 1.85
C ILE A 88 3.91 10.21 1.36
N GLY A 89 4.11 10.60 0.10
CA GLY A 89 5.40 11.00 -0.45
C GLY A 89 6.36 9.84 -0.75
N LEU A 90 5.85 8.71 -1.24
CA LEU A 90 6.68 7.68 -1.88
C LEU A 90 7.23 8.17 -3.21
N ASP A 91 8.45 7.75 -3.53
CA ASP A 91 9.17 8.12 -4.74
C ASP A 91 8.82 7.18 -5.92
N TYR A 92 8.40 5.95 -5.65
CA TYR A 92 7.94 5.01 -6.70
C TYR A 92 6.94 3.96 -6.21
N VAL A 93 6.21 3.40 -7.17
CA VAL A 93 5.42 2.17 -7.00
C VAL A 93 5.95 1.09 -7.95
N SER A 94 5.97 -0.16 -7.49
CA SER A 94 6.40 -1.33 -8.27
C SER A 94 5.29 -2.38 -8.28
N CYS A 95 4.90 -2.80 -9.48
CA CYS A 95 3.81 -3.75 -9.70
C CYS A 95 4.16 -4.73 -10.84
N SER A 96 3.32 -5.75 -11.02
CA SER A 96 3.50 -6.73 -12.10
C SER A 96 3.44 -6.06 -13.49
N PRO A 97 4.13 -6.62 -14.52
CA PRO A 97 4.27 -5.96 -15.83
C PRO A 97 2.94 -5.50 -16.45
N PHE A 98 1.88 -6.31 -16.32
CA PHE A 98 0.57 -5.99 -16.86
C PHE A 98 -0.18 -4.88 -16.10
N ARG A 99 0.18 -4.63 -14.83
CA ARG A 99 -0.40 -3.54 -14.02
C ARG A 99 0.36 -2.22 -14.18
N VAL A 100 1.53 -2.21 -14.83
CA VAL A 100 2.32 -0.98 -15.05
C VAL A 100 1.49 0.15 -15.72
N PRO A 101 0.69 -0.09 -16.78
CA PRO A 101 -0.14 0.97 -17.36
C PRO A 101 -1.16 1.56 -16.38
N ILE A 102 -1.77 0.71 -15.54
CA ILE A 102 -2.74 1.12 -14.52
C ILE A 102 -2.05 1.97 -13.46
N ALA A 103 -0.91 1.52 -12.94
CA ALA A 103 -0.14 2.27 -11.95
C ALA A 103 0.31 3.64 -12.48
N ARG A 104 0.75 3.71 -13.75
CA ARG A 104 1.12 4.98 -14.39
C ARG A 104 -0.07 5.94 -14.50
N LEU A 105 -1.23 5.45 -14.93
CA LEU A 105 -2.43 6.27 -15.03
C LEU A 105 -2.89 6.76 -13.66
N ALA A 106 -2.92 5.88 -12.65
CA ALA A 106 -3.30 6.21 -11.29
C ALA A 106 -2.34 7.24 -10.66
N ALA A 107 -1.03 7.08 -10.85
CA ALA A 107 -0.03 8.04 -10.37
C ALA A 107 -0.20 9.42 -11.03
N ALA A 108 -0.52 9.46 -12.33
CA ALA A 108 -0.81 10.71 -13.03
C ALA A 108 -2.09 11.37 -12.51
N GLN A 109 -3.15 10.60 -12.29
CA GLN A 109 -4.41 11.08 -11.72
C GLN A 109 -4.21 11.64 -10.31
N ALA A 110 -3.46 10.93 -9.46
CA ALA A 110 -3.12 11.38 -8.10
C ALA A 110 -2.37 12.73 -8.13
N ALA A 111 -1.34 12.86 -8.97
CA ALA A 111 -0.58 14.09 -9.11
C ALA A 111 -1.37 15.27 -9.72
N ILE A 112 -2.43 15.00 -10.47
CA ILE A 112 -3.35 16.02 -10.99
C ILE A 112 -4.34 16.46 -9.91
N ALA A 113 -4.84 15.51 -9.11
CA ALA A 113 -5.84 15.77 -8.07
C ALA A 113 -5.26 16.46 -6.82
N ASP A 114 -3.96 16.32 -6.55
CA ASP A 114 -3.26 16.95 -5.42
C ASP A 114 -2.90 18.44 -5.65
N LYS A 115 -3.33 19.02 -6.79
CA LYS A 115 -3.16 20.44 -7.13
C LYS A 115 -4.38 21.26 -6.74
#